data_AF-I6F9K0-F1
#
_entry.id   AF-I6F9K0-F1
#
_cell.length_a   1.000
_cell.length_b   1.000
_cell.length_c   1.000
_cell.angle_alpha   90.00
_cell.angle_beta   90.00
_cell.angle_gamma   90.00
#
_symmetry.space_group_name_H-M   'P 1'
#
loop_
_entity.id
_entity.type
_entity.pdbx_description
1 polymer ?
#
loop_
_entity_poly.entity_id
_entity_poly.type
_entity_poly.pdbx_seq_one_letter_code
_entity_poly.pdbx_strand_id
1 'polypeptide(L)'
;MAAFTTNVIGVVNDETVDGNQKVDERGTTNNTHIINHGQQNVHGGVSNGSLIESGGYQDIGSHNNFVGQANNTTINGGRQSIHDGGISTGTTIESGNQDVYKGGISNGTTIKGGASRVEGGSANGILIDGGSQIVKVQGHADGTTINKSGSQDVVQGSLATNTTINGGRQYVEQSTVETTTIKNGGEQRVYESRALDTTIEGGTQSLNSKSTAKNTHIYSGGTQIVDNTSTSDVIEVYSGGVLDVSGGTATNVTQHDGAILKTNTNGTTVSGTNSEGAFSIHNHVADNVLLENGGHLDINAYGSANKTIIKDKGTMSVLTNAKADA
;
A
#
# COMPACT_ATOMS: atom_id res chain seq x y z
N MET A 1 15.34 40.85 15.47
CA MET A 1 13.97 40.35 15.40
C MET A 1 13.35 41.02 14.19
N ALA A 2 13.18 40.30 13.08
CA ALA A 2 12.47 40.84 11.92
C ALA A 2 11.04 41.21 12.34
N ALA A 3 10.47 42.24 11.73
CA ALA A 3 9.09 42.62 11.99
C ALA A 3 8.17 41.48 11.53
N PHE A 4 7.36 40.93 12.44
CA PHE A 4 6.38 39.89 12.12
C PHE A 4 5.27 40.47 11.23
N THR A 5 5.09 39.93 10.02
CA THR A 5 4.06 40.38 9.10
C THR A 5 2.82 39.53 9.23
N THR A 6 1.73 40.11 9.75
CA THR A 6 0.46 39.40 9.91
C THR A 6 -0.27 39.14 8.60
N ASN A 7 -0.21 40.06 7.64
CA ASN A 7 -0.84 39.93 6.32
C ASN A 7 0.20 40.15 5.22
N VAL A 8 0.57 39.08 4.54
CA VAL A 8 1.57 39.07 3.47
C VAL A 8 0.87 39.27 2.13
N ILE A 9 1.07 40.45 1.53
CA ILE A 9 0.55 40.84 0.20
C ILE A 9 1.68 41.12 -0.81
N GLY A 10 2.92 40.81 -0.42
CA GLY A 10 4.14 40.93 -1.22
C GLY A 10 5.12 39.83 -0.81
N VAL A 11 6.43 40.08 -0.88
CA VAL A 11 7.44 39.08 -0.51
C VAL A 11 7.97 39.31 0.90
N VAL A 12 8.01 38.25 1.70
CA VAL A 12 8.57 38.22 3.05
C VAL A 12 9.54 37.05 3.16
N ASN A 13 10.68 37.25 3.83
CA ASN A 13 11.72 36.23 3.98
C ASN A 13 12.11 36.06 5.45
N ASP A 14 12.43 34.81 5.82
CA ASP A 14 13.07 34.45 7.09
C ASP A 14 12.30 34.95 8.33
N GLU A 15 10.97 34.93 8.26
CA GLU A 15 10.12 35.32 9.39
C GLU A 15 9.85 34.15 10.34
N THR A 16 9.88 34.45 11.64
CA THR A 16 9.39 33.55 12.67
C THR A 16 7.93 33.87 13.00
N VAL A 17 7.06 32.86 12.93
CA VAL A 17 5.63 32.96 13.20
C VAL A 17 5.34 32.26 14.53
N ASP A 18 4.98 33.06 15.55
CA ASP A 18 4.43 32.62 16.86
C ASP A 18 3.02 33.23 17.08
N GLY A 19 2.39 33.65 16.00
CA GLY A 19 1.03 34.19 15.97
C GLY A 19 0.34 33.81 14.67
N ASN A 20 -0.66 34.55 14.26
CA ASN A 20 -1.36 34.29 12.99
C ASN A 20 -0.77 35.12 11.85
N GLN A 21 -0.27 34.44 10.82
CA GLN A 21 0.15 35.04 9.56
C GLN A 21 -0.79 34.56 8.44
N LYS A 22 -1.34 35.49 7.65
CA LYS A 22 -2.08 35.22 6.42
C LYS A 22 -1.19 35.54 5.22
N VAL A 23 -1.08 34.62 4.28
CA VAL A 23 -0.44 34.83 2.97
C VAL A 23 -1.54 34.88 1.92
N ASP A 24 -1.84 36.08 1.44
CA ASP A 24 -2.94 36.34 0.49
C ASP A 24 -2.52 36.04 -0.96
N GLU A 25 -3.41 36.22 -1.93
CA GLU A 25 -3.18 35.86 -3.34
C GLU A 25 -1.99 36.55 -4.04
N ARG A 26 -1.45 37.61 -3.44
CA ARG A 26 -0.23 38.31 -3.90
C ARG A 26 0.98 38.08 -3.00
N GLY A 27 0.78 37.34 -1.92
CA GLY A 27 1.77 37.07 -0.89
C GLY A 27 2.71 35.94 -1.28
N THR A 28 3.98 36.11 -0.95
CA THR A 28 5.00 35.07 -0.99
C THR A 28 5.79 35.11 0.30
N THR A 29 5.90 33.97 0.98
CA THR A 29 6.81 33.81 2.10
C THR A 29 7.94 32.86 1.74
N ASN A 30 9.16 33.15 2.17
CA ASN A 30 10.31 32.26 2.00
C ASN A 30 10.94 31.99 3.37
N ASN A 31 11.25 30.71 3.64
CA ASN A 31 11.91 30.24 4.85
C ASN A 31 11.16 30.64 6.13
N THR A 32 9.83 30.51 6.13
CA THR A 32 9.04 30.84 7.33
C THR A 32 9.31 29.81 8.41
N HIS A 33 9.66 30.24 9.61
CA HIS A 33 9.84 29.36 10.76
C HIS A 33 8.62 29.46 11.68
N ILE A 34 7.75 28.45 11.66
CA ILE A 34 6.50 28.42 12.42
C ILE A 34 6.73 27.63 13.71
N ILE A 35 6.54 28.27 14.85
CA ILE A 35 6.88 27.73 16.17
C ILE A 35 5.70 27.88 17.15
N ASN A 36 5.76 27.20 18.29
CA ASN A 36 4.87 27.41 19.43
C ASN A 36 3.37 27.32 19.08
N HIS A 37 2.62 28.41 19.06
CA HIS A 37 1.21 28.44 18.63
C HIS A 37 1.03 29.23 17.32
N GLY A 38 2.13 29.42 16.60
CA GLY A 38 2.18 30.08 15.31
C GLY A 38 1.36 29.33 14.27
N GLN A 39 0.58 30.08 13.51
CA GLN A 39 -0.25 29.59 12.43
C GLN A 39 -0.01 30.42 11.18
N GLN A 40 0.37 29.76 10.09
CA GLN A 40 0.47 30.37 8.77
C GLN A 40 -0.67 29.87 7.87
N ASN A 41 -1.56 30.78 7.46
CA ASN A 41 -2.66 30.51 6.54
C ASN A 41 -2.25 30.94 5.13
N VAL A 42 -1.91 29.97 4.28
CA VAL A 42 -1.52 30.16 2.88
C VAL A 42 -2.76 30.02 2.00
N HIS A 43 -3.48 31.13 1.83
CA HIS A 43 -4.79 31.17 1.21
C HIS A 43 -4.72 31.96 -0.09
N GLY A 44 -4.54 31.26 -1.20
CA GLY A 44 -4.29 31.85 -2.52
C GLY A 44 -2.85 32.31 -2.79
N GLY A 45 -2.04 32.47 -1.75
CA GLY A 45 -0.63 32.85 -1.84
C GLY A 45 0.34 31.68 -1.96
N VAL A 46 1.64 31.98 -1.85
CA VAL A 46 2.72 30.99 -1.94
C VAL A 46 3.61 31.01 -0.69
N SER A 47 3.99 29.84 -0.19
CA SER A 47 4.94 29.68 0.89
C SER A 47 6.05 28.70 0.50
N ASN A 48 7.31 29.12 0.56
CA ASN A 48 8.46 28.33 0.15
C ASN A 48 9.38 28.04 1.34
N GLY A 49 9.78 26.79 1.53
CA GLY A 49 10.81 26.41 2.50
C GLY A 49 10.38 26.58 3.97
N SER A 50 9.09 26.53 4.27
CA SER A 50 8.62 26.68 5.65
C SER A 50 9.13 25.54 6.54
N LEU A 51 9.59 25.87 7.74
CA LEU A 51 9.92 24.94 8.82
C LEU A 51 8.82 25.01 9.88
N ILE A 52 8.12 23.91 10.09
CA ILE A 52 7.04 23.81 11.09
C ILE A 52 7.53 23.00 12.28
N GLU A 53 7.85 23.66 13.37
CA GLU A 53 8.27 23.01 14.62
C GLU A 53 7.08 22.61 15.48
N SER A 54 7.36 21.95 16.61
CA SER A 54 6.34 21.51 17.55
C SER A 54 5.40 22.65 17.95
N GLY A 55 4.10 22.37 17.81
CA GLY A 55 3.00 23.32 18.05
C GLY A 55 2.71 24.28 16.88
N GLY A 56 3.66 24.48 15.97
CA GLY A 56 3.45 25.26 14.76
C GLY A 56 2.46 24.61 13.79
N TYR A 57 1.73 25.45 13.07
CA TYR A 57 0.69 25.02 12.14
C TYR A 57 0.75 25.78 10.80
N GLN A 58 0.66 25.06 9.69
CA GLN A 58 0.46 25.65 8.36
C GLN A 58 -0.85 25.14 7.76
N ASP A 59 -1.70 26.08 7.35
CA ASP A 59 -2.99 25.83 6.73
C ASP A 59 -2.93 26.27 5.27
N ILE A 60 -3.23 25.37 4.33
CA ILE A 60 -3.13 25.65 2.90
C ILE A 60 -4.48 25.40 2.26
N GLY A 61 -5.00 26.38 1.55
CA GLY A 61 -6.32 26.28 0.93
C GLY A 61 -6.55 27.34 -0.11
N SER A 62 -7.71 27.26 -0.76
CA SER A 62 -8.13 28.29 -1.72
C SER A 62 -8.74 29.52 -1.04
N HIS A 63 -8.61 30.67 -1.68
CA HIS A 63 -9.33 31.90 -1.33
C HIS A 63 -9.62 32.71 -2.58
N ASN A 64 -10.87 33.13 -2.79
CA ASN A 64 -11.30 33.90 -3.97
C ASN A 64 -10.89 33.29 -5.33
N ASN A 65 -10.99 31.95 -5.48
CA ASN A 65 -10.53 31.18 -6.64
C ASN A 65 -9.01 31.12 -6.86
N PHE A 66 -8.21 31.68 -5.96
CA PHE A 66 -6.76 31.49 -5.94
C PHE A 66 -6.42 30.26 -5.11
N VAL A 67 -5.49 29.46 -5.62
CA VAL A 67 -4.99 28.22 -5.00
C VAL A 67 -3.85 28.57 -4.06
N GLY A 68 -3.94 28.16 -2.79
CA GLY A 68 -2.81 28.25 -1.86
C GLY A 68 -1.74 27.22 -2.18
N GLN A 69 -0.47 27.63 -2.17
CA GLN A 69 0.65 26.74 -2.48
C GLN A 69 1.72 26.75 -1.40
N ALA A 70 2.13 25.56 -0.95
CA ALA A 70 3.31 25.38 -0.12
C ALA A 70 4.35 24.52 -0.84
N ASN A 71 5.60 24.95 -0.83
CA ASN A 71 6.70 24.27 -1.50
C ASN A 71 7.82 23.98 -0.51
N ASN A 72 8.35 22.75 -0.54
CA ASN A 72 9.50 22.31 0.23
C ASN A 72 9.35 22.56 1.75
N THR A 73 8.13 22.35 2.26
CA THR A 73 7.87 22.49 3.70
C THR A 73 8.55 21.36 4.46
N THR A 74 9.22 21.68 5.56
CA THR A 74 9.76 20.69 6.50
C THR A 74 8.91 20.69 7.76
N ILE A 75 8.34 19.54 8.11
CA ILE A 75 7.58 19.34 9.35
C ILE A 75 8.49 18.64 10.35
N ASN A 76 8.76 19.31 11.47
CA ASN A 76 9.58 18.83 12.57
C ASN A 76 8.81 18.92 13.89
N GLY A 77 7.73 18.15 13.98
CA GLY A 77 6.87 18.03 15.16
C GLY A 77 5.62 18.90 15.09
N GLY A 78 5.52 19.77 14.10
CA GLY A 78 4.34 20.58 13.81
C GLY A 78 3.30 19.88 12.94
N ARG A 79 2.42 20.68 12.34
CA ARG A 79 1.33 20.19 11.48
C ARG A 79 1.15 21.04 10.21
N GLN A 80 0.91 20.37 9.10
CA GLN A 80 0.47 20.98 7.84
C GLN A 80 -0.90 20.43 7.44
N SER A 81 -1.90 21.28 7.20
CA SER A 81 -3.19 20.89 6.62
C SER A 81 -3.32 21.43 5.21
N ILE A 82 -3.80 20.59 4.30
CA ILE A 82 -4.05 20.93 2.90
C ILE A 82 -5.53 20.71 2.62
N HIS A 83 -6.27 21.80 2.46
CA HIS A 83 -7.71 21.83 2.22
C HIS A 83 -8.04 22.00 0.75
N ASP A 84 -9.33 22.13 0.45
CA ASP A 84 -9.85 22.31 -0.91
C ASP A 84 -9.17 23.46 -1.67
N GLY A 85 -8.60 23.14 -2.83
CA GLY A 85 -7.82 24.06 -3.64
C GLY A 85 -6.49 24.49 -3.01
N GLY A 86 -5.99 23.74 -2.02
CA GLY A 86 -4.62 23.84 -1.52
C GLY A 86 -3.70 22.80 -2.19
N ILE A 87 -2.47 23.21 -2.49
CA ILE A 87 -1.45 22.33 -3.07
C ILE A 87 -0.18 22.40 -2.24
N SER A 88 0.35 21.25 -1.82
CA SER A 88 1.69 21.15 -1.23
C SER A 88 2.61 20.32 -2.11
N THR A 89 3.83 20.80 -2.34
CA THR A 89 4.84 20.11 -3.16
C THR A 89 6.14 19.95 -2.39
N GLY A 90 6.68 18.73 -2.35
CA GLY A 90 7.99 18.44 -1.76
C GLY A 90 8.04 18.53 -0.23
N THR A 91 6.91 18.28 0.46
CA THR A 91 6.92 18.28 1.93
C THR A 91 7.82 17.15 2.46
N THR A 92 8.70 17.48 3.42
CA THR A 92 9.47 16.48 4.19
C THR A 92 8.93 16.43 5.61
N ILE A 93 8.52 15.24 6.06
CA ILE A 93 8.01 14.99 7.41
C ILE A 93 9.09 14.26 8.21
N GLU A 94 9.91 15.02 8.93
CA GLU A 94 10.88 14.46 9.88
C GLU A 94 10.14 13.89 11.09
N SER A 95 9.17 14.65 11.61
CA SER A 95 8.22 14.26 12.65
C SER A 95 6.96 15.12 12.57
N GLY A 96 5.89 14.79 13.30
CA GLY A 96 4.61 15.52 13.21
C GLY A 96 3.68 14.99 12.13
N ASN A 97 2.82 15.86 11.57
CA ASN A 97 1.73 15.42 10.69
C ASN A 97 1.52 16.31 9.46
N GLN A 98 1.24 15.69 8.31
CA GLN A 98 0.58 16.33 7.17
C GLN A 98 -0.82 15.73 7.03
N ASP A 99 -1.87 16.55 6.96
CA ASP A 99 -3.23 16.11 6.68
C ASP A 99 -3.72 16.70 5.35
N VAL A 100 -4.09 15.82 4.41
CA VAL A 100 -4.58 16.16 3.08
C VAL A 100 -6.08 15.89 3.05
N TYR A 101 -6.88 16.95 3.14
CA TYR A 101 -8.33 16.86 3.19
C TYR A 101 -8.94 16.85 1.78
N LYS A 102 -10.26 16.62 1.72
CA LYS A 102 -11.04 16.66 0.48
C LYS A 102 -10.73 17.89 -0.36
N GLY A 103 -10.35 17.67 -1.62
CA GLY A 103 -9.98 18.70 -2.60
C GLY A 103 -8.55 19.25 -2.45
N GLY A 104 -7.83 18.84 -1.41
CA GLY A 104 -6.41 19.14 -1.23
C GLY A 104 -5.50 18.17 -1.98
N ILE A 105 -4.34 18.65 -2.41
CA ILE A 105 -3.36 17.88 -3.19
C ILE A 105 -1.98 17.96 -2.55
N SER A 106 -1.34 16.80 -2.33
CA SER A 106 0.05 16.69 -1.87
C SER A 106 0.89 15.96 -2.93
N ASN A 107 2.01 16.56 -3.35
CA ASN A 107 2.90 16.00 -4.37
C ASN A 107 4.32 15.82 -3.81
N GLY A 108 4.90 14.64 -3.97
CA GLY A 108 6.32 14.40 -3.63
C GLY A 108 6.60 14.43 -2.13
N THR A 109 5.65 14.04 -1.29
CA THR A 109 5.85 14.02 0.17
C THR A 109 6.81 12.90 0.58
N THR A 110 7.82 13.22 1.38
CA THR A 110 8.75 12.27 2.00
C THR A 110 8.47 12.14 3.49
N ILE A 111 8.24 10.92 3.99
CA ILE A 111 7.85 10.64 5.38
C ILE A 111 8.94 9.80 6.07
N LYS A 112 9.72 10.41 6.97
CA LYS A 112 10.85 9.74 7.65
C LYS A 112 10.51 9.18 9.03
N GLY A 113 9.73 9.91 9.82
CA GLY A 113 9.34 9.48 11.18
C GLY A 113 7.95 9.94 11.64
N GLY A 114 7.34 10.92 10.98
CA GLY A 114 5.98 11.37 11.24
C GLY A 114 4.91 10.63 10.43
N ALA A 115 3.77 11.29 10.23
CA ALA A 115 2.63 10.73 9.50
C ALA A 115 2.08 11.65 8.40
N SER A 116 1.60 11.06 7.31
CA SER A 116 0.72 11.72 6.33
C SER A 116 -0.66 11.08 6.37
N ARG A 117 -1.72 11.87 6.55
CA ARG A 117 -3.12 11.39 6.50
C ARG A 117 -3.81 11.97 5.28
N VAL A 118 -4.31 11.12 4.40
CA VAL A 118 -5.06 11.52 3.21
C VAL A 118 -6.53 11.20 3.47
N GLU A 119 -7.33 12.22 3.80
CA GLU A 119 -8.75 12.12 4.15
C GLU A 119 -9.61 12.74 3.04
N GLY A 120 -9.96 11.93 2.03
CA GLY A 120 -10.72 12.36 0.85
C GLY A 120 -9.96 13.26 -0.13
N GLY A 121 -8.71 13.61 0.17
CA GLY A 121 -7.79 14.33 -0.73
C GLY A 121 -6.99 13.40 -1.65
N SER A 122 -5.98 13.96 -2.31
CA SER A 122 -5.07 13.21 -3.19
C SER A 122 -3.61 13.43 -2.83
N ALA A 123 -2.85 12.34 -2.75
CA ALA A 123 -1.40 12.37 -2.57
C ALA A 123 -0.71 11.64 -3.73
N ASN A 124 0.35 12.22 -4.31
CA ASN A 124 1.06 11.67 -5.45
C ASN A 124 2.58 11.60 -5.19
N GLY A 125 3.23 10.52 -5.63
CA GLY A 125 4.69 10.37 -5.58
C GLY A 125 5.24 10.35 -4.15
N ILE A 126 4.62 9.58 -3.26
CA ILE A 126 4.98 9.54 -1.84
C ILE A 126 6.16 8.61 -1.62
N LEU A 127 7.13 9.04 -0.80
CA LEU A 127 8.21 8.20 -0.30
C LEU A 127 8.07 8.01 1.22
N ILE A 128 7.82 6.79 1.66
CA ILE A 128 7.73 6.43 3.08
C ILE A 128 9.05 5.75 3.47
N ASP A 129 9.92 6.47 4.18
CA ASP A 129 11.27 6.06 4.56
C ASP A 129 11.42 5.98 6.10
N GLY A 130 10.47 5.29 6.74
CA GLY A 130 10.43 5.03 8.18
C GLY A 130 9.17 5.55 8.89
N GLY A 131 8.45 6.50 8.30
CA GLY A 131 7.19 7.02 8.83
C GLY A 131 5.96 6.21 8.39
N SER A 132 4.78 6.82 8.49
CA SER A 132 3.52 6.19 8.08
C SER A 132 2.64 7.08 7.19
N GLN A 133 1.88 6.44 6.30
CA GLN A 133 0.78 7.06 5.59
C GLN A 133 -0.54 6.36 5.92
N ILE A 134 -1.59 7.13 6.13
CA ILE A 134 -2.97 6.62 6.28
C ILE A 134 -3.82 7.25 5.18
N VAL A 135 -4.38 6.43 4.29
CA VAL A 135 -5.31 6.84 3.25
C VAL A 135 -6.71 6.37 3.66
N LYS A 136 -7.62 7.31 3.92
CA LYS A 136 -8.94 7.01 4.47
C LYS A 136 -10.03 7.91 3.91
N VAL A 137 -11.29 7.49 4.10
CA VAL A 137 -12.48 8.28 3.75
C VAL A 137 -12.44 8.69 2.27
N GLN A 138 -12.37 7.70 1.37
CA GLN A 138 -12.29 7.93 -0.09
C GLN A 138 -11.04 8.73 -0.50
N GLY A 139 -9.96 8.65 0.28
CA GLY A 139 -8.67 9.26 -0.08
C GLY A 139 -8.01 8.49 -1.22
N HIS A 140 -7.14 9.18 -1.96
CA HIS A 140 -6.38 8.59 -3.05
C HIS A 140 -4.87 8.80 -2.86
N ALA A 141 -4.09 7.72 -2.97
CA ALA A 141 -2.63 7.78 -3.00
C ALA A 141 -2.10 7.11 -4.27
N ASP A 142 -1.30 7.83 -5.05
CA ASP A 142 -0.69 7.33 -6.27
C ASP A 142 0.84 7.36 -6.20
N GLY A 143 1.49 6.30 -6.70
CA GLY A 143 2.95 6.24 -6.82
C GLY A 143 3.66 6.20 -5.47
N THR A 144 3.08 5.52 -4.47
CA THR A 144 3.70 5.39 -3.14
C THR A 144 4.83 4.37 -3.17
N THR A 145 6.01 4.75 -2.69
CA THR A 145 7.12 3.84 -2.38
C THR A 145 7.25 3.66 -0.87
N ILE A 146 7.14 2.41 -0.40
CA ILE A 146 7.22 2.07 1.02
C ILE A 146 8.53 1.33 1.29
N ASN A 147 9.53 2.03 1.79
CA ASN A 147 10.80 1.43 2.18
C ASN A 147 10.69 0.68 3.51
N LYS A 148 11.76 -0.02 3.86
CA LYS A 148 11.90 -0.73 5.13
C LYS A 148 11.51 0.16 6.32
N SER A 149 10.74 -0.42 7.25
CA SER A 149 10.16 0.25 8.42
C SER A 149 9.05 1.26 8.12
N GLY A 150 8.78 1.58 6.85
CA GLY A 150 7.62 2.38 6.45
C GLY A 150 6.33 1.56 6.42
N SER A 151 5.19 2.24 6.65
CA SER A 151 3.86 1.64 6.55
C SER A 151 2.87 2.52 5.77
N GLN A 152 2.01 1.89 4.98
CA GLN A 152 0.84 2.53 4.39
C GLN A 152 -0.43 1.76 4.79
N ASP A 153 -1.38 2.45 5.39
CA ASP A 153 -2.69 1.91 5.72
C ASP A 153 -3.73 2.50 4.75
N VAL A 154 -4.42 1.65 3.98
CA VAL A 154 -5.45 2.05 3.00
C VAL A 154 -6.79 1.53 3.49
N VAL A 155 -7.65 2.42 3.98
CA VAL A 155 -8.87 2.04 4.71
C VAL A 155 -10.12 2.81 4.27
N GLN A 156 -11.31 2.31 4.63
CA GLN A 156 -12.58 3.04 4.52
C GLN A 156 -12.92 3.48 3.08
N GLY A 157 -12.87 2.54 2.14
CA GLY A 157 -13.21 2.75 0.74
C GLY A 157 -12.21 3.61 -0.03
N SER A 158 -10.96 3.65 0.42
CA SER A 158 -9.90 4.41 -0.24
C SER A 158 -9.27 3.64 -1.39
N LEU A 159 -8.45 4.35 -2.17
CA LEU A 159 -7.74 3.80 -3.34
C LEU A 159 -6.24 4.11 -3.25
N ALA A 160 -5.40 3.07 -3.35
CA ALA A 160 -3.98 3.26 -3.63
C ALA A 160 -3.58 2.62 -4.97
N THR A 161 -2.86 3.36 -5.79
CA THR A 161 -2.41 2.94 -7.12
C THR A 161 -0.89 3.02 -7.22
N ASN A 162 -0.30 2.18 -8.09
CA ASN A 162 1.12 2.22 -8.42
C ASN A 162 2.05 2.14 -7.19
N THR A 163 1.65 1.31 -6.21
CA THR A 163 2.41 1.19 -4.96
C THR A 163 3.59 0.23 -5.12
N THR A 164 4.77 0.64 -4.68
CA THR A 164 5.96 -0.22 -4.56
C THR A 164 6.28 -0.47 -3.09
N ILE A 165 6.21 -1.72 -2.65
CA ILE A 165 6.54 -2.13 -1.28
C ILE A 165 7.96 -2.69 -1.27
N ASN A 166 8.93 -1.88 -0.84
CA ASN A 166 10.36 -2.17 -0.85
C ASN A 166 10.90 -2.45 0.56
N GLY A 167 10.46 -3.55 1.16
CA GLY A 167 10.81 -3.93 2.54
C GLY A 167 9.90 -3.35 3.62
N GLY A 168 8.96 -2.47 3.25
CA GLY A 168 7.94 -1.92 4.14
C GLY A 168 6.64 -2.76 4.16
N ARG A 169 5.57 -2.17 4.67
CA ARG A 169 4.25 -2.81 4.74
C ARG A 169 3.13 -1.96 4.12
N GLN A 170 2.22 -2.60 3.40
CA GLN A 170 0.91 -2.05 3.08
C GLN A 170 -0.18 -2.89 3.77
N TYR A 171 -1.06 -2.22 4.52
CA TYR A 171 -2.26 -2.81 5.11
C TYR A 171 -3.49 -2.23 4.41
N VAL A 172 -4.38 -3.09 3.93
CA VAL A 172 -5.56 -2.70 3.15
C VAL A 172 -6.81 -3.27 3.82
N GLU A 173 -7.76 -2.41 4.16
CA GLU A 173 -9.02 -2.81 4.79
C GLU A 173 -10.23 -2.09 4.19
N GLN A 174 -11.26 -2.86 3.81
CA GLN A 174 -12.48 -2.36 3.17
C GLN A 174 -12.19 -1.35 2.03
N SER A 175 -11.16 -1.62 1.22
CA SER A 175 -10.61 -0.70 0.24
C SER A 175 -10.15 -1.41 -1.03
N THR A 176 -9.63 -0.65 -2.00
CA THR A 176 -9.06 -1.20 -3.25
C THR A 176 -7.61 -0.73 -3.42
N VAL A 177 -6.76 -1.64 -3.89
CA VAL A 177 -5.40 -1.33 -4.33
C VAL A 177 -5.17 -1.89 -5.73
N GLU A 178 -4.48 -1.14 -6.57
CA GLU A 178 -4.23 -1.49 -7.97
C GLU A 178 -2.76 -1.28 -8.33
N THR A 179 -2.22 -2.15 -9.18
CA THR A 179 -0.83 -2.06 -9.67
C THR A 179 0.17 -1.99 -8.51
N THR A 180 0.20 -3.04 -7.69
CA THR A 180 1.14 -3.14 -6.57
C THR A 180 2.33 -4.01 -6.92
N THR A 181 3.54 -3.52 -6.70
CA THR A 181 4.77 -4.32 -6.77
C THR A 181 5.31 -4.58 -5.36
N ILE A 182 5.41 -5.84 -4.97
CA ILE A 182 5.90 -6.26 -3.66
C ILE A 182 7.30 -6.85 -3.82
N LYS A 183 8.33 -6.10 -3.40
CA LYS A 183 9.73 -6.52 -3.51
C LYS A 183 10.17 -7.32 -2.30
N ASN A 184 11.40 -7.82 -2.33
CA ASN A 184 12.02 -8.59 -1.25
C ASN A 184 11.82 -7.95 0.14
N GLY A 185 11.28 -8.72 1.07
CA GLY A 185 10.95 -8.28 2.43
C GLY A 185 9.74 -7.34 2.56
N GLY A 186 9.13 -6.94 1.44
CA GLY A 186 7.88 -6.18 1.41
C GLY A 186 6.69 -7.07 1.73
N GLU A 187 5.68 -6.49 2.36
CA GLU A 187 4.48 -7.20 2.79
C GLU A 187 3.21 -6.42 2.43
N GLN A 188 2.27 -7.05 1.74
CA GLN A 188 0.91 -6.56 1.55
C GLN A 188 -0.06 -7.45 2.31
N ARG A 189 -0.85 -6.87 3.22
CA ARG A 189 -1.96 -7.57 3.89
C ARG A 189 -3.28 -6.96 3.46
N VAL A 190 -4.17 -7.81 2.95
CA VAL A 190 -5.46 -7.42 2.39
C VAL A 190 -6.56 -8.03 3.24
N TYR A 191 -7.50 -7.21 3.73
CA TYR A 191 -8.63 -7.60 4.58
C TYR A 191 -9.94 -7.02 4.01
N GLU A 192 -10.94 -7.86 3.75
CA GLU A 192 -12.25 -7.45 3.20
C GLU A 192 -12.10 -6.47 2.00
N SER A 193 -11.07 -6.67 1.20
CA SER A 193 -10.60 -5.69 0.21
C SER A 193 -10.31 -6.32 -1.15
N ARG A 194 -10.04 -5.47 -2.14
CA ARG A 194 -9.70 -5.87 -3.50
C ARG A 194 -8.26 -5.48 -3.82
N ALA A 195 -7.46 -6.46 -4.26
CA ALA A 195 -6.14 -6.23 -4.83
C ALA A 195 -6.14 -6.58 -6.32
N LEU A 196 -5.80 -5.63 -7.18
CA LEU A 196 -5.75 -5.83 -8.63
C LEU A 196 -4.33 -5.63 -9.13
N ASP A 197 -3.91 -6.44 -10.09
CA ASP A 197 -2.64 -6.29 -10.81
C ASP A 197 -1.45 -6.27 -9.84
N THR A 198 -1.27 -7.36 -9.10
CA THR A 198 -0.17 -7.50 -8.13
C THR A 198 1.00 -8.26 -8.73
N THR A 199 2.20 -7.70 -8.60
CA THR A 199 3.47 -8.35 -8.94
C THR A 199 4.24 -8.62 -7.65
N ILE A 200 4.62 -9.87 -7.39
CA ILE A 200 5.33 -10.29 -6.17
C ILE A 200 6.73 -10.76 -6.53
N GLU A 201 7.75 -9.96 -6.20
CA GLU A 201 9.17 -10.16 -6.53
C GLU A 201 10.00 -10.31 -5.24
N GLY A 202 9.85 -11.44 -4.54
CA GLY A 202 10.54 -11.70 -3.27
C GLY A 202 9.78 -11.29 -2.00
N GLY A 203 8.66 -10.59 -2.14
CA GLY A 203 7.80 -10.19 -1.02
C GLY A 203 6.65 -11.16 -0.75
N THR A 204 5.71 -10.74 0.11
CA THR A 204 4.53 -11.52 0.46
C THR A 204 3.25 -10.72 0.26
N GLN A 205 2.27 -11.31 -0.41
CA GLN A 205 0.86 -10.89 -0.37
C GLN A 205 0.07 -11.87 0.49
N SER A 206 -0.70 -11.37 1.45
CA SER A 206 -1.64 -12.18 2.25
C SER A 206 -3.06 -11.68 2.07
N LEU A 207 -3.92 -12.53 1.50
CA LEU A 207 -5.35 -12.27 1.37
C LEU A 207 -6.08 -12.90 2.55
N ASN A 208 -6.63 -12.07 3.42
CA ASN A 208 -7.30 -12.47 4.65
C ASN A 208 -8.77 -12.02 4.62
N SER A 209 -9.65 -12.70 5.36
CA SER A 209 -11.02 -12.27 5.64
C SER A 209 -11.77 -11.73 4.41
N LYS A 210 -12.32 -12.60 3.56
CA LYS A 210 -13.16 -12.22 2.40
C LYS A 210 -12.47 -11.28 1.40
N SER A 211 -11.15 -11.29 1.35
CA SER A 211 -10.41 -10.50 0.37
C SER A 211 -10.41 -11.17 -1.00
N THR A 212 -10.34 -10.35 -2.04
CA THR A 212 -10.20 -10.83 -3.42
C THR A 212 -8.94 -10.27 -4.07
N ALA A 213 -8.15 -11.11 -4.72
CA ALA A 213 -7.12 -10.66 -5.67
C ALA A 213 -7.49 -11.03 -7.10
N LYS A 214 -7.04 -10.22 -8.06
CA LYS A 214 -7.10 -10.56 -9.47
C LYS A 214 -5.82 -10.17 -10.19
N ASN A 215 -5.38 -11.03 -11.12
CA ASN A 215 -4.19 -10.81 -11.95
C ASN A 215 -2.92 -10.69 -11.10
N THR A 216 -2.56 -11.79 -10.43
CA THR A 216 -1.37 -11.86 -9.59
C THR A 216 -0.24 -12.60 -10.29
N HIS A 217 0.93 -11.98 -10.39
CA HIS A 217 2.16 -12.59 -10.90
C HIS A 217 3.12 -12.83 -9.75
N ILE A 218 3.54 -14.09 -9.56
CA ILE A 218 4.38 -14.51 -8.44
C ILE A 218 5.73 -14.97 -9.00
N TYR A 219 6.76 -14.14 -8.81
CA TYR A 219 8.12 -14.41 -9.24
C TYR A 219 8.96 -15.06 -8.13
N SER A 220 10.22 -15.38 -8.45
CA SER A 220 11.15 -16.04 -7.54
C SER A 220 11.23 -15.37 -6.17
N GLY A 221 11.06 -16.16 -5.11
CA GLY A 221 11.03 -15.71 -3.72
C GLY A 221 9.73 -15.01 -3.31
N GLY A 222 8.85 -14.69 -4.25
CA GLY A 222 7.54 -14.12 -3.97
C GLY A 222 6.57 -15.18 -3.43
N THR A 223 5.68 -14.77 -2.52
CA THR A 223 4.63 -15.64 -1.98
C THR A 223 3.27 -14.95 -2.02
N GLN A 224 2.27 -15.59 -2.59
CA GLN A 224 0.85 -15.26 -2.35
C GLN A 224 0.27 -16.28 -1.38
N ILE A 225 -0.37 -15.80 -0.32
CA ILE A 225 -1.12 -16.60 0.66
C ILE A 225 -2.60 -16.28 0.52
N VAL A 226 -3.42 -17.30 0.29
CA VAL A 226 -4.88 -17.19 0.17
C VAL A 226 -5.54 -17.94 1.34
N ASP A 227 -6.07 -17.18 2.29
CA ASP A 227 -6.76 -17.70 3.46
C ASP A 227 -8.14 -18.31 3.13
N ASN A 228 -8.71 -19.06 4.06
CA ASN A 228 -9.92 -19.87 3.90
C ASN A 228 -11.21 -19.13 3.58
N THR A 229 -11.20 -17.80 3.67
CA THR A 229 -12.33 -16.95 3.29
C THR A 229 -12.05 -16.08 2.08
N SER A 230 -10.84 -16.16 1.51
CA SER A 230 -10.35 -15.28 0.45
C SER A 230 -10.35 -15.98 -0.92
N THR A 231 -10.35 -15.17 -1.96
CA THR A 231 -10.30 -15.61 -3.36
C THR A 231 -9.16 -14.93 -4.11
N SER A 232 -8.43 -15.67 -4.92
CA SER A 232 -7.52 -15.13 -5.94
C SER A 232 -7.95 -15.66 -7.31
N ASP A 233 -7.97 -14.81 -8.33
CA ASP A 233 -8.35 -15.20 -9.70
C ASP A 233 -7.30 -14.69 -10.71
N VAL A 234 -6.99 -15.51 -11.71
CA VAL A 234 -5.91 -15.24 -12.68
C VAL A 234 -4.57 -15.09 -11.95
N ILE A 235 -3.91 -16.22 -11.73
CA ILE A 235 -2.62 -16.28 -11.04
C ILE A 235 -1.59 -16.89 -11.98
N GLU A 236 -0.46 -16.22 -12.16
CA GLU A 236 0.71 -16.79 -12.82
C GLU A 236 1.82 -17.01 -11.80
N VAL A 237 2.23 -18.26 -11.63
CA VAL A 237 3.30 -18.63 -10.70
C VAL A 237 4.52 -19.05 -11.52
N TYR A 238 5.60 -18.30 -11.38
CA TYR A 238 6.87 -18.53 -12.07
C TYR A 238 7.84 -19.35 -11.22
N SER A 239 8.97 -19.73 -11.81
CA SER A 239 10.00 -20.53 -11.14
C SER A 239 10.45 -19.90 -9.82
N GLY A 240 10.30 -20.67 -8.72
CA GLY A 240 10.61 -20.23 -7.36
C GLY A 240 9.60 -19.29 -6.71
N GLY A 241 8.51 -18.94 -7.39
CA GLY A 241 7.34 -18.28 -6.79
C GLY A 241 6.46 -19.28 -6.05
N VAL A 242 5.81 -18.84 -4.98
CA VAL A 242 4.98 -19.68 -4.11
C VAL A 242 3.52 -19.21 -4.13
N LEU A 243 2.61 -20.12 -4.48
CA LEU A 243 1.18 -19.98 -4.22
C LEU A 243 0.81 -20.90 -3.05
N ASP A 244 0.38 -20.32 -1.92
CA ASP A 244 -0.07 -21.01 -0.73
C ASP A 244 -1.57 -20.81 -0.54
N VAL A 245 -2.36 -21.88 -0.69
CA VAL A 245 -3.82 -21.86 -0.60
C VAL A 245 -4.26 -22.82 0.48
N SER A 246 -4.65 -22.27 1.63
CA SER A 246 -5.03 -23.05 2.81
C SER A 246 -6.51 -22.83 3.15
N GLY A 247 -7.39 -23.56 2.46
CA GLY A 247 -8.85 -23.47 2.60
C GLY A 247 -9.51 -22.40 1.71
N GLY A 248 -8.71 -21.58 1.01
CA GLY A 248 -9.19 -20.49 0.16
C GLY A 248 -9.59 -20.94 -1.24
N THR A 249 -9.88 -19.97 -2.11
CA THR A 249 -10.15 -20.22 -3.54
C THR A 249 -9.08 -19.58 -4.43
N ALA A 250 -8.42 -20.34 -5.30
CA ALA A 250 -7.51 -19.83 -6.32
C ALA A 250 -7.86 -20.40 -7.70
N THR A 251 -8.34 -19.57 -8.62
CA THR A 251 -8.81 -20.02 -9.95
C THR A 251 -7.99 -19.43 -11.08
N ASN A 252 -7.97 -20.13 -12.22
CA ASN A 252 -7.17 -19.73 -13.39
C ASN A 252 -5.68 -19.60 -13.05
N VAL A 253 -5.17 -20.59 -12.30
CA VAL A 253 -3.75 -20.69 -11.97
C VAL A 253 -2.99 -21.20 -13.18
N THR A 254 -1.93 -20.51 -13.58
CA THR A 254 -0.92 -21.01 -14.51
C THR A 254 0.34 -21.32 -13.71
N GLN A 255 0.63 -22.60 -13.52
CA GLN A 255 1.81 -23.08 -12.82
C GLN A 255 2.93 -23.36 -13.83
N HIS A 256 3.90 -22.45 -13.94
CA HIS A 256 5.08 -22.64 -14.79
C HIS A 256 6.09 -23.60 -14.15
N ASP A 257 7.03 -24.09 -14.95
CA ASP A 257 8.09 -24.99 -14.49
C ASP A 257 8.88 -24.39 -13.31
N GLY A 258 8.92 -25.16 -12.24
CA GLY A 258 9.58 -24.84 -11.01
C GLY A 258 8.82 -23.90 -10.07
N ALA A 259 7.55 -23.60 -10.36
CA ALA A 259 6.65 -22.95 -9.44
C ALA A 259 6.29 -23.86 -8.26
N ILE A 260 6.00 -23.23 -7.11
CA ILE A 260 5.74 -23.94 -5.86
C ILE A 260 4.26 -23.76 -5.51
N LEU A 261 3.49 -24.86 -5.56
CA LEU A 261 2.11 -24.90 -5.07
C LEU A 261 2.08 -25.56 -3.68
N LYS A 262 1.54 -24.86 -2.68
CA LYS A 262 1.25 -25.39 -1.35
C LYS A 262 -0.24 -25.32 -1.09
N THR A 263 -0.85 -26.46 -0.77
CA THR A 263 -2.31 -26.54 -0.69
C THR A 263 -2.77 -27.77 0.09
N ASN A 264 -4.07 -27.85 0.34
CA ASN A 264 -4.71 -29.00 0.96
C ASN A 264 -6.05 -29.32 0.28
N THR A 265 -6.70 -30.42 0.66
CA THR A 265 -8.03 -30.79 0.13
C THR A 265 -9.20 -30.34 1.01
N ASN A 266 -8.97 -29.66 2.14
CA ASN A 266 -10.00 -29.29 3.11
C ASN A 266 -10.50 -27.86 2.90
N GLY A 267 -11.71 -27.71 2.36
CA GLY A 267 -12.32 -26.40 2.09
C GLY A 267 -11.66 -25.61 0.95
N THR A 268 -10.53 -26.09 0.43
CA THR A 268 -9.76 -25.47 -0.63
C THR A 268 -10.39 -25.72 -2.01
N THR A 269 -10.42 -24.67 -2.84
CA THR A 269 -10.69 -24.79 -4.27
C THR A 269 -9.52 -24.20 -5.06
N VAL A 270 -8.82 -25.02 -5.84
CA VAL A 270 -7.76 -24.57 -6.74
C VAL A 270 -8.02 -25.11 -8.14
N SER A 271 -7.89 -24.30 -9.19
CA SER A 271 -7.99 -24.80 -10.56
C SER A 271 -7.10 -24.04 -11.52
N GLY A 272 -6.57 -24.74 -12.52
CA GLY A 272 -5.58 -24.16 -13.42
C GLY A 272 -4.97 -25.14 -14.40
N THR A 273 -3.80 -24.76 -14.91
CA THR A 273 -2.95 -25.57 -15.78
C THR A 273 -1.52 -25.63 -15.23
N ASN A 274 -0.88 -26.76 -15.48
CA ASN A 274 0.55 -27.00 -15.23
C ASN A 274 1.18 -27.66 -16.47
N SER A 275 2.44 -28.09 -16.40
CA SER A 275 3.15 -28.74 -17.51
C SER A 275 2.49 -30.04 -18.02
N GLU A 276 1.63 -30.64 -17.20
CA GLU A 276 0.97 -31.93 -17.43
C GLU A 276 -0.52 -31.76 -17.81
N GLY A 277 -0.97 -30.52 -17.99
CA GLY A 277 -2.33 -30.17 -18.42
C GLY A 277 -3.16 -29.48 -17.35
N ALA A 278 -4.49 -29.59 -17.46
CA ALA A 278 -5.40 -29.00 -16.47
C ALA A 278 -5.34 -29.76 -15.15
N PHE A 279 -5.40 -29.03 -14.03
CA PHE A 279 -5.45 -29.61 -12.69
C PHE A 279 -6.54 -28.95 -11.85
N SER A 280 -6.99 -29.66 -10.82
CA SER A 280 -7.97 -29.10 -9.88
C SER A 280 -7.85 -29.68 -8.49
N ILE A 281 -8.28 -28.90 -7.52
CA ILE A 281 -8.61 -29.31 -6.17
C ILE A 281 -10.00 -28.76 -5.90
N HIS A 282 -11.00 -29.62 -5.73
CA HIS A 282 -12.36 -29.19 -5.45
C HIS A 282 -13.13 -30.32 -4.76
N ASN A 283 -14.04 -29.97 -3.84
CA ASN A 283 -14.84 -30.94 -3.09
C ASN A 283 -14.02 -32.09 -2.48
N HIS A 284 -12.86 -31.78 -1.89
CA HIS A 284 -11.93 -32.75 -1.29
C HIS A 284 -11.24 -33.70 -2.28
N VAL A 285 -11.30 -33.43 -3.58
CA VAL A 285 -10.62 -34.22 -4.62
C VAL A 285 -9.56 -33.35 -5.29
N ALA A 286 -8.31 -33.79 -5.22
CA ALA A 286 -7.21 -33.30 -6.03
C ALA A 286 -7.06 -34.16 -7.28
N ASP A 287 -6.91 -33.56 -8.46
CA ASP A 287 -6.69 -34.24 -9.74
C ASP A 287 -5.60 -33.53 -10.54
N ASN A 288 -4.62 -34.30 -11.02
CA ASN A 288 -3.50 -33.85 -11.85
C ASN A 288 -2.61 -32.76 -11.21
N VAL A 289 -2.51 -32.75 -9.87
CA VAL A 289 -1.71 -31.75 -9.13
C VAL A 289 -0.22 -32.03 -9.32
N LEU A 290 0.53 -31.03 -9.78
CA LEU A 290 1.98 -31.09 -9.93
C LEU A 290 2.69 -30.48 -8.72
N LEU A 291 3.54 -31.26 -8.06
CA LEU A 291 4.30 -30.88 -6.87
C LEU A 291 5.80 -30.96 -7.16
N GLU A 292 6.48 -29.82 -7.12
CA GLU A 292 7.91 -29.70 -7.36
C GLU A 292 8.52 -28.54 -6.56
N ASN A 293 9.84 -28.51 -6.40
CA ASN A 293 10.60 -27.44 -5.75
C ASN A 293 10.14 -27.09 -4.31
N GLY A 294 9.63 -28.08 -3.58
CA GLY A 294 9.07 -27.87 -2.24
C GLY A 294 7.56 -27.61 -2.24
N GLY A 295 6.89 -27.82 -3.37
CA GLY A 295 5.43 -27.89 -3.45
C GLY A 295 4.90 -28.99 -2.53
N HIS A 296 3.74 -28.72 -1.92
CA HIS A 296 3.14 -29.59 -0.91
C HIS A 296 1.63 -29.73 -1.10
N LEU A 297 1.14 -30.95 -0.93
CA LEU A 297 -0.29 -31.25 -0.90
C LEU A 297 -0.64 -32.09 0.33
N ASP A 298 -1.48 -31.53 1.20
CA ASP A 298 -2.13 -32.30 2.27
C ASP A 298 -3.46 -32.88 1.79
N ILE A 299 -3.58 -34.21 1.76
CA ILE A 299 -4.85 -34.90 1.57
C ILE A 299 -5.49 -35.12 2.94
N ASN A 300 -6.47 -34.29 3.27
CA ASN A 300 -7.17 -34.36 4.54
C ASN A 300 -8.10 -35.58 4.62
N ALA A 301 -8.57 -35.91 5.83
CA ALA A 301 -9.44 -37.06 6.07
C ALA A 301 -10.63 -37.08 5.10
N TYR A 302 -10.90 -38.24 4.51
CA TYR A 302 -11.93 -38.46 3.48
C TYR A 302 -11.70 -37.76 2.14
N GLY A 303 -10.57 -37.06 1.97
CA GLY A 303 -10.13 -36.52 0.69
C GLY A 303 -9.50 -37.60 -0.22
N SER A 304 -9.35 -37.24 -1.49
CA SER A 304 -8.66 -38.08 -2.47
C SER A 304 -7.73 -37.27 -3.37
N ALA A 305 -6.63 -37.89 -3.80
CA ALA A 305 -5.75 -37.38 -4.84
C ALA A 305 -5.70 -38.39 -5.99
N ASN A 306 -5.92 -37.93 -7.22
CA ASN A 306 -5.81 -38.72 -8.43
C ASN A 306 -4.72 -38.12 -9.31
N LYS A 307 -3.82 -38.96 -9.84
CA LYS A 307 -2.77 -38.54 -10.78
C LYS A 307 -1.91 -37.40 -10.22
N THR A 308 -1.58 -37.43 -8.93
CA THR A 308 -0.67 -36.44 -8.37
C THR A 308 0.73 -36.70 -8.93
N ILE A 309 1.40 -35.67 -9.42
CA ILE A 309 2.73 -35.81 -10.03
C ILE A 309 3.73 -35.16 -9.10
N ILE A 310 4.60 -35.98 -8.50
CA ILE A 310 5.61 -35.53 -7.53
C ILE A 310 6.99 -35.57 -8.20
N LYS A 311 7.57 -34.39 -8.45
CA LYS A 311 8.94 -34.21 -8.98
C LYS A 311 9.89 -33.82 -7.84
N ASP A 312 11.09 -33.31 -8.17
CA ASP A 312 12.15 -33.02 -7.18
C ASP A 312 11.62 -32.16 -6.01
N LYS A 313 11.84 -32.64 -4.78
CA LYS A 313 11.41 -32.01 -3.52
C LYS A 313 9.91 -31.75 -3.35
N GLY A 314 9.07 -32.21 -4.29
CA GLY A 314 7.63 -32.25 -4.09
C GLY A 314 7.27 -33.21 -2.96
N THR A 315 6.20 -32.90 -2.22
CA THR A 315 5.78 -33.73 -1.08
C THR A 315 4.27 -33.83 -0.99
N MET A 316 3.76 -34.99 -0.59
CA MET A 316 2.34 -35.21 -0.36
C MET A 316 2.15 -35.93 0.98
N SER A 317 1.26 -35.40 1.82
CA SER A 317 0.86 -36.01 3.09
C SER A 317 -0.54 -36.59 2.94
N VAL A 318 -0.77 -37.81 3.42
CA VAL A 318 -2.07 -38.49 3.33
C VAL A 318 -2.56 -38.82 4.73
N LEU A 319 -3.64 -38.16 5.19
CA LEU A 319 -4.22 -38.40 6.51
C LEU A 319 -5.01 -39.71 6.57
N THR A 320 -5.30 -40.19 7.78
CA THR A 320 -6.13 -41.39 7.98
C THR A 320 -7.45 -41.31 7.22
N ASN A 321 -7.82 -42.40 6.53
CA ASN A 321 -9.01 -42.52 5.67
C ASN A 321 -9.01 -41.68 4.39
N ALA A 322 -7.92 -40.98 4.07
CA ALA A 322 -7.72 -40.41 2.74
C ALA A 322 -7.18 -41.46 1.75
N LYS A 323 -7.29 -41.16 0.45
CA LYS A 323 -6.75 -41.99 -0.63
C LYS A 323 -5.87 -41.15 -1.54
N ALA A 324 -4.78 -41.70 -2.04
CA ALA A 324 -3.96 -41.02 -3.01
C ALA A 324 -3.42 -42.01 -4.04
N ASP A 325 -3.41 -41.57 -5.30
CA ASP A 325 -2.72 -42.19 -6.41
C ASP A 325 -1.71 -41.16 -6.97
N ALA A 326 -0.42 -41.51 -6.85
CA ALA A 326 0.72 -40.65 -7.17
C ALA A 326 1.79 -41.43 -7.93
#